data_AF-A0A7M3MAT6-F1
#
_entry.id   AF-A0A7M3MAT6-F1
#
_cell.length_a   1.000
_cell.length_b   1.000
_cell.length_c   1.000
_cell.angle_alpha   90.00
_cell.angle_beta   90.00
_cell.angle_gamma   90.00
#
_symmetry.space_group_name_H-M   'P 1'
#
loop_
_entity.id
_entity.type
_entity.pdbx_description
1 polymer ?
#
loop_
_entity_poly.entity_id
_entity_poly.type
_entity_poly.pdbx_seq_one_letter_code
_entity_poly.pdbx_strand_id
1 'polypeptide(L)'
;MKAKRIGLFILAFAVIQALLPGLLMAAGGPATDLVVVADTRRLDSGILLYFADLYNTNPTLMAIWAVVLTAAYGCFLGFLMDFLMARTGLDLKSRKIVEH
;
A
#
# COMPACT_ATOMS: atom_id res chain seq x y z
N MET A 1 39.29 -1.66 22.29
CA MET A 1 38.35 -2.66 22.87
C MET A 1 36.94 -2.12 23.17
N LYS A 2 36.77 -0.87 23.63
CA LYS A 2 35.43 -0.29 23.94
C LYS A 2 34.50 -0.13 22.72
N ALA A 3 35.01 0.32 21.57
CA ALA A 3 34.21 0.50 20.35
C ALA A 3 33.61 -0.80 19.79
N LYS A 4 34.38 -1.90 19.83
CA LYS A 4 33.89 -3.24 19.43
C LYS A 4 32.78 -3.76 20.36
N ARG A 5 32.83 -3.41 21.65
CA ARG A 5 31.77 -3.75 22.62
C ARG A 5 30.50 -2.94 22.37
N ILE A 6 30.62 -1.65 22.05
CA ILE A 6 29.48 -0.79 21.69
C ILE A 6 28.79 -1.26 20.41
N GLY A 7 29.57 -1.60 19.36
CA GLY A 7 29.01 -2.15 18.13
C GLY A 7 28.28 -3.49 18.33
N LEU A 8 28.79 -4.34 19.23
CA LEU A 8 28.13 -5.59 19.61
C LEU A 8 26.79 -5.35 20.32
N PHE A 9 26.68 -4.33 21.18
CA PHE A 9 25.42 -3.96 21.83
C PHE A 9 24.39 -3.38 20.85
N ILE A 10 24.82 -2.57 19.89
CA ILE A 10 23.94 -2.04 18.85
C ILE A 10 23.41 -3.18 17.96
N LEU A 11 24.28 -4.11 17.56
CA LEU A 11 23.88 -5.28 16.79
C LEU A 11 22.92 -6.17 17.57
N ALA A 12 23.21 -6.44 18.84
CA ALA A 12 22.33 -7.23 19.71
C ALA A 12 20.95 -6.55 19.86
N PHE A 13 20.91 -5.22 20.03
CA PHE A 13 19.65 -4.48 20.11
C PHE A 13 18.86 -4.54 18.80
N ALA A 14 19.51 -4.39 17.66
CA ALA A 14 18.86 -4.49 16.35
C ALA A 14 18.30 -5.91 16.09
N VAL A 15 19.04 -6.94 16.48
CA VAL A 15 18.60 -8.35 16.37
C VAL A 15 17.40 -8.61 17.29
N ILE A 16 17.41 -8.10 18.52
CA ILE A 16 16.27 -8.21 19.43
C ILE A 16 15.04 -7.52 18.84
N GLN A 17 15.16 -6.31 18.30
CA GLN A 17 14.05 -5.60 17.67
C GLN A 17 13.48 -6.34 16.44
N ALA A 18 14.33 -7.00 15.66
CA ALA A 18 13.88 -7.79 14.51
C ALA A 18 13.16 -9.09 14.93
N LEU A 19 13.55 -9.70 16.05
CA LEU A 19 12.99 -10.97 16.53
C LEU A 19 11.81 -10.81 17.49
N LEU A 20 11.66 -9.65 18.14
CA LEU A 20 10.59 -9.37 19.11
C LEU A 20 9.18 -9.58 18.52
N PRO A 21 8.87 -9.10 17.30
CA PRO A 21 7.53 -9.26 16.73
C PRO A 21 7.15 -10.73 16.53
N GLY A 22 8.10 -11.58 16.13
CA GLY A 22 7.86 -13.01 15.93
C GLY A 22 7.48 -13.75 17.23
N LEU A 23 8.11 -13.37 18.35
CA LEU A 23 7.79 -13.93 19.67
C LEU A 23 6.47 -13.38 20.22
N LEU A 24 6.16 -12.10 19.97
CA LEU A 24 4.90 -11.48 20.39
C LEU A 24 3.69 -12.02 19.61
N MET A 25 3.84 -12.26 18.31
CA MET A 25 2.79 -12.86 17.46
C MET A 25 2.47 -14.31 17.85
N ALA A 26 3.39 -15.02 18.52
CA ALA A 26 3.19 -16.38 19.01
C ALA A 26 2.45 -16.46 20.36
N ALA A 27 2.34 -15.34 21.10
CA ALA A 27 1.71 -15.29 22.43
C ALA A 27 0.17 -15.15 22.40
N GLY A 28 -0.43 -14.95 21.23
CA GLY A 28 -1.87 -14.70 21.04
C GLY A 28 -2.78 -15.94 21.03
N GLY A 29 -2.23 -17.15 21.29
CA GLY A 29 -2.96 -18.41 21.13
C GLY A 29 -3.16 -18.80 19.66
N PRO A 30 -3.76 -19.97 19.37
CA PRO A 30 -4.09 -20.35 18.00
C PRO A 30 -5.04 -19.31 17.42
N ALA A 31 -4.69 -18.76 16.24
CA ALA A 31 -5.55 -17.86 15.52
C ALA A 31 -6.90 -18.55 15.31
N THR A 32 -7.97 -17.97 15.85
CA THR A 32 -9.32 -18.40 15.53
C THR A 32 -9.57 -18.06 14.07
N ASP A 33 -10.24 -18.95 13.33
CA ASP A 33 -10.61 -18.71 11.93
C ASP A 33 -11.53 -17.49 11.85
N LEU A 34 -10.93 -16.33 11.65
CA LEU A 34 -11.61 -15.07 11.44
C LEU A 34 -12.06 -14.99 9.99
N VAL A 35 -13.35 -15.22 9.77
CA VAL A 35 -13.97 -15.01 8.47
C VAL A 35 -14.36 -13.54 8.35
N VAL A 36 -13.62 -12.80 7.53
CA VAL A 36 -13.92 -11.39 7.23
C VAL A 36 -14.85 -11.34 6.03
N VAL A 37 -16.04 -10.77 6.22
CA VAL A 37 -17.09 -10.66 5.20
C VAL A 37 -17.53 -9.22 5.11
N ALA A 38 -17.71 -8.72 3.89
CA ALA A 38 -18.28 -7.40 3.64
C ALA A 38 -19.80 -7.42 3.92
N ASP A 39 -20.28 -6.49 4.74
CA ASP A 39 -21.71 -6.32 5.01
C ASP A 39 -22.41 -5.62 3.84
N THR A 40 -23.32 -6.31 3.15
CA THR A 40 -24.04 -5.82 1.96
C THR A 40 -25.43 -5.24 2.25
N ARG A 41 -25.92 -5.34 3.49
CA ARG A 41 -27.35 -5.13 3.81
C ARG A 41 -27.85 -3.68 3.68
N ARG A 42 -26.94 -2.70 3.66
CA ARG A 42 -27.26 -1.27 3.55
C ARG A 42 -26.50 -0.59 2.43
N LEU A 43 -26.06 -1.35 1.43
CA LEU A 43 -25.37 -0.82 0.27
C LEU A 43 -26.39 -0.50 -0.83
N ASP A 44 -26.73 0.78 -0.93
CA ASP A 44 -27.67 1.27 -1.95
C ASP A 44 -26.99 1.52 -3.31
N SER A 45 -25.66 1.65 -3.33
CA SER A 45 -24.88 1.86 -4.55
C SER A 45 -24.57 0.53 -5.24
N GLY A 46 -25.07 0.33 -6.45
CA GLY A 46 -24.85 -0.90 -7.23
C GLY A 46 -23.37 -1.19 -7.52
N ILE A 47 -22.53 -0.17 -7.67
CA ILE A 47 -21.08 -0.35 -7.87
C ILE A 47 -20.41 -0.85 -6.59
N LEU A 48 -20.76 -0.27 -5.45
CA LEU A 48 -20.21 -0.69 -4.17
C LEU A 48 -20.72 -2.09 -3.78
N LEU A 49 -21.97 -2.39 -4.08
CA LEU A 49 -22.55 -3.72 -3.89
C LEU A 49 -21.80 -4.76 -4.72
N TYR A 50 -21.53 -4.47 -6.00
CA TYR A 50 -20.75 -5.36 -6.86
C TYR A 50 -19.37 -5.68 -6.28
N PHE A 51 -18.63 -4.66 -5.80
CA PHE A 51 -17.34 -4.89 -5.16
C PHE A 51 -17.48 -5.65 -3.83
N ALA A 52 -18.47 -5.34 -3.01
CA ALA A 52 -18.71 -6.07 -1.76
C ALA A 52 -19.05 -7.56 -2.01
N ASP A 53 -19.87 -7.85 -3.02
CA ASP A 53 -20.17 -9.23 -3.42
C ASP A 53 -18.94 -9.95 -3.96
N LEU A 54 -18.10 -9.27 -4.75
CA LEU A 54 -16.83 -9.79 -5.24
C LEU A 54 -15.86 -10.14 -4.12
N TYR A 55 -15.77 -9.29 -3.09
CA TYR A 55 -14.95 -9.55 -1.91
C TYR A 55 -15.37 -10.86 -1.22
N ASN A 56 -16.69 -11.09 -1.12
CA ASN A 56 -17.26 -12.26 -0.46
C ASN A 56 -17.22 -13.54 -1.31
N THR A 57 -17.30 -13.43 -2.64
CA THR A 57 -17.53 -14.58 -3.54
C THR A 57 -16.35 -14.94 -4.45
N ASN A 58 -15.54 -13.96 -4.87
CA ASN A 58 -14.43 -14.19 -5.81
C ASN A 58 -13.25 -13.24 -5.52
N PRO A 59 -12.41 -13.56 -4.51
CA PRO A 59 -11.25 -12.75 -4.13
C PRO A 59 -10.23 -12.55 -5.26
N THR A 60 -10.11 -13.51 -6.18
CA THR A 60 -9.19 -13.41 -7.31
C THR A 60 -9.61 -12.30 -8.26
N LEU A 61 -10.90 -12.24 -8.63
CA LEU A 61 -11.40 -11.19 -9.49
C LEU A 61 -11.38 -9.83 -8.77
N MET A 62 -11.61 -9.80 -7.45
CA MET A 62 -11.40 -8.59 -6.65
C MET A 62 -9.95 -8.08 -6.72
N ALA A 63 -8.96 -8.98 -6.60
CA ALA A 63 -7.56 -8.61 -6.70
C ALA A 63 -7.20 -8.04 -8.08
N ILE A 64 -7.74 -8.62 -9.16
CA ILE A 64 -7.58 -8.10 -10.53
C ILE A 64 -8.14 -6.68 -10.63
N TRP A 65 -9.34 -6.45 -10.12
CA TRP A 65 -9.94 -5.11 -10.09
C TRP A 65 -9.07 -4.11 -9.32
N ALA A 66 -8.54 -4.49 -8.17
CA ALA A 66 -7.67 -3.62 -7.39
C ALA A 66 -6.42 -3.18 -8.18
N VAL A 67 -5.78 -4.12 -8.89
CA VAL A 67 -4.62 -3.83 -9.74
C VAL A 67 -5.00 -2.91 -10.91
N VAL A 68 -6.06 -3.24 -11.63
CA VAL A 68 -6.51 -2.47 -12.80
C VAL A 68 -6.90 -1.05 -12.41
N LEU A 69 -7.69 -0.88 -11.34
CA LEU A 69 -8.10 0.43 -10.86
C LEU A 69 -6.90 1.25 -10.39
N THR A 70 -5.94 0.64 -9.70
CA THR A 70 -4.73 1.34 -9.27
C THR A 70 -3.93 1.87 -10.46
N ALA A 71 -3.71 1.04 -11.48
CA ALA A 71 -3.03 1.46 -12.71
C ALA A 71 -3.81 2.56 -13.44
N ALA A 72 -5.12 2.38 -13.60
CA ALA A 72 -5.99 3.34 -14.28
C ALA A 72 -6.01 4.71 -13.57
N TYR A 73 -6.16 4.73 -12.24
CA TYR A 73 -6.12 5.96 -11.45
C TYR A 73 -4.73 6.60 -11.47
N GLY A 74 -3.65 5.82 -11.42
CA GLY A 74 -2.29 6.34 -11.56
C GLY A 74 -2.08 7.06 -12.89
N CYS A 75 -2.48 6.43 -14.00
CA CYS A 75 -2.41 7.06 -15.32
C CYS A 75 -3.31 8.29 -15.43
N PHE A 76 -4.54 8.21 -14.93
CA PHE A 76 -5.50 9.32 -14.96
C PHE A 76 -5.00 10.53 -14.16
N LEU A 77 -4.51 10.32 -12.93
CA LEU A 77 -3.99 11.39 -12.09
C LEU A 77 -2.70 11.97 -12.66
N GLY A 78 -1.82 11.15 -13.23
CA GLY A 78 -0.61 11.62 -13.93
C GLY A 78 -0.97 12.53 -15.10
N PHE A 79 -1.89 12.07 -15.97
CA PHE A 79 -2.37 12.88 -17.08
C PHE A 79 -3.05 14.18 -16.62
N LEU A 80 -3.88 14.10 -15.57
CA LEU A 80 -4.54 15.28 -15.00
C LEU A 80 -3.51 16.29 -14.48
N MET A 81 -2.45 15.82 -13.83
CA MET A 81 -1.38 16.68 -13.34
C MET A 81 -0.63 17.36 -14.50
N ASP A 82 -0.24 16.62 -15.53
CA ASP A 82 0.40 17.17 -16.72
C ASP A 82 -0.46 18.26 -17.37
N PHE A 83 -1.77 18.03 -17.42
CA PHE A 83 -2.75 18.99 -17.96
C PHE A 83 -2.89 20.26 -17.12
N LEU A 84 -2.80 20.15 -15.79
CA LEU A 84 -2.82 21.31 -14.90
C LEU A 84 -1.49 22.09 -14.98
N MET A 85 -0.36 21.40 -14.96
CA MET A 85 0.98 22.00 -15.06
C MET A 85 1.19 22.77 -16.37
N ALA A 86 0.66 22.25 -17.49
CA ALA A 86 0.69 22.95 -18.78
C ALA A 86 -0.02 24.31 -18.76
N ARG A 87 -1.05 24.47 -17.91
CA ARG A 87 -1.80 25.75 -17.79
C ARG A 87 -1.20 26.74 -16.81
N THR A 88 -0.37 26.29 -15.88
CA THR A 88 0.27 27.17 -14.89
C THR A 88 1.62 27.70 -15.34
N GLY A 89 2.10 27.31 -16.53
CA GLY A 89 3.38 27.76 -17.09
C GLY A 89 4.60 26.98 -16.57
N LEU A 90 4.38 25.89 -15.82
CA LEU A 90 5.41 24.95 -15.35
C LEU A 90 5.53 23.74 -16.29
N ASP A 91 5.34 23.95 -17.59
CA ASP A 91 5.47 22.86 -18.58
C ASP A 91 6.94 22.54 -18.81
N LEU A 92 7.37 21.34 -18.41
CA LEU A 92 8.74 20.85 -18.54
C LEU A 92 9.03 20.25 -19.92
N LYS A 93 8.04 20.17 -20.83
CA LYS A 93 8.18 19.53 -22.15
C LYS A 93 9.22 20.21 -23.06
N SER A 94 9.51 21.49 -22.86
CA SER A 94 10.42 22.25 -23.75
C SER A 94 11.61 22.88 -23.03
N ARG A 95 11.99 22.41 -21.84
CA ARG A 95 13.13 23.01 -21.12
C ARG A 95 14.42 22.73 -21.90
N LYS A 96 15.00 23.75 -22.54
CA LYS A 96 16.44 23.74 -22.88
C LYS A 96 17.19 23.58 -21.56
N ILE A 97 17.92 22.48 -21.41
CA ILE A 97 18.81 22.29 -20.26
C ILE A 97 19.89 23.37 -20.41
N VAL A 98 19.77 24.43 -19.64
CA VAL A 98 20.81 25.45 -19.52
C VAL A 98 21.84 24.87 -18.56
N GLU A 99 22.76 24.07 -19.09
CA GLU A 99 24.00 23.70 -18.40
C GLU A 99 24.92 24.92 -18.46
N HIS A 100 25.07 25.60 -17.32
CA HIS A 100 26.11 26.60 -17.04
C HIS A 100 26.79 26.18 -15.74
#